data_AF-A0AAI8FNH4-F1
#
_entry.id   AF-A0AAI8FNH4-F1
#
_cell.length_a   1.000
_cell.length_b   1.000
_cell.length_c   1.000
_cell.angle_alpha   90.00
_cell.angle_beta   90.00
_cell.angle_gamma   90.00
#
_symmetry.space_group_name_H-M   'P 1'
#
loop_
_entity.id
_entity.type
_entity.pdbx_description
1 polymer ?
#
loop_
_entity_poly.entity_id
_entity_poly.type
_entity_poly.pdbx_seq_one_letter_code
_entity_poly.pdbx_strand_id
1 'polypeptide(L)'
;MGRPMYRIRRIAQPRVRGVKLFFAGVFQVQRRVAILFWSEIAHCSDRTGAEAAIRRDVLARRRARIKPRVLGLFDRGGQELGK
;
A
#
# COMPACT_ATOMS: atom_id res chain seq x y z
N MET A 1 19.81 -7.54 -10.39
CA MET A 1 19.12 -6.26 -10.19
C MET A 1 17.73 -6.48 -9.61
N GLY A 2 17.38 -5.78 -8.53
CA GLY A 2 16.07 -5.88 -7.88
C GLY A 2 14.94 -5.32 -8.76
N ARG A 3 13.83 -6.05 -8.83
CA ARG A 3 12.62 -5.64 -9.57
C ARG A 3 11.90 -4.53 -8.79
N PRO A 4 11.57 -3.36 -9.39
CA PRO A 4 10.93 -2.27 -8.65
C PRO A 4 9.54 -2.68 -8.14
N MET A 5 9.28 -2.41 -6.86
CA MET A 5 8.00 -2.74 -6.20
C MET A 5 6.93 -1.68 -6.44
N TYR A 6 7.35 -0.45 -6.72
CA TYR A 6 6.48 0.71 -6.95
C TYR A 6 6.85 1.38 -8.28
N ARG A 7 5.88 1.98 -8.93
CA ARG A 7 6.10 2.87 -10.07
C ARG A 7 5.12 4.05 -10.02
N ILE A 8 5.62 5.21 -10.41
CA ILE A 8 4.81 6.43 -10.58
C ILE A 8 4.68 6.67 -12.08
N ARG A 9 3.45 6.83 -12.58
CA ARG A 9 3.18 7.19 -13.98
C ARG A 9 2.48 8.53 -14.02
N ARG A 10 2.95 9.46 -14.85
CA ARG A 10 2.18 10.67 -15.15
C ARG A 10 1.12 10.34 -16.20
N ILE A 11 -0.12 10.69 -15.93
CA ILE A 11 -1.23 10.52 -16.85
C ILE A 11 -1.17 11.63 -17.90
N ALA A 12 -1.07 11.27 -19.17
CA ALA A 12 -0.95 12.23 -20.27
C ALA A 12 -2.30 12.80 -20.73
N GLN A 13 -3.40 12.05 -20.53
CA GLN A 13 -4.74 12.42 -20.99
C GLN A 13 -5.75 12.31 -19.86
N PRO A 14 -6.74 13.21 -19.78
CA PRO A 14 -7.79 13.09 -18.78
C PRO A 14 -8.49 11.74 -18.89
N ARG A 15 -8.79 11.12 -17.75
CA ARG A 15 -9.44 9.81 -17.71
C ARG A 15 -10.49 9.77 -16.63
N VAL A 16 -11.66 9.21 -16.95
CA VAL A 16 -12.72 8.94 -15.98
C VAL A 16 -12.52 7.54 -15.41
N ARG A 17 -12.55 7.39 -14.08
CA ARG A 17 -12.55 6.09 -13.41
C ARG A 17 -13.62 6.10 -12.33
N GLY A 18 -14.68 5.31 -12.53
CA GLY A 18 -15.89 5.39 -11.71
C GLY A 18 -16.52 6.78 -11.85
N VAL A 19 -16.82 7.44 -10.73
CA VAL A 19 -17.39 8.81 -10.68
C VAL A 19 -16.32 9.90 -10.64
N LYS A 20 -15.02 9.54 -10.62
CA LYS A 20 -13.92 10.51 -10.52
C LYS A 20 -13.28 10.80 -11.88
N LEU A 21 -13.15 12.08 -12.18
CA LEU A 21 -12.37 12.60 -13.29
C LEU A 21 -10.92 12.84 -12.85
N PHE A 22 -9.98 12.27 -13.59
CA PHE A 22 -8.55 12.49 -13.41
C PHE A 22 -8.06 13.35 -14.58
N PHE A 23 -7.55 14.56 -14.30
CA PHE A 23 -7.08 15.48 -15.32
C PHE A 23 -5.77 15.00 -15.99
N ALA A 24 -5.33 15.67 -17.06
CA ALA A 24 -3.96 15.46 -17.54
C ALA A 24 -2.97 16.00 -16.49
N GLY A 25 -1.83 15.31 -16.31
CA GLY A 25 -0.77 15.74 -15.39
C GLY A 25 -0.80 15.10 -14.00
N VAL A 26 -1.90 14.45 -13.59
CA VAL A 26 -1.93 13.68 -12.33
C VAL A 26 -0.99 12.47 -12.39
N PHE A 27 -0.40 12.17 -11.24
CA PHE A 27 0.44 11.02 -11.00
C PHE A 27 -0.40 9.84 -10.53
N GLN A 28 -0.24 8.71 -11.19
CA GLN A 28 -0.78 7.42 -10.82
C GLN A 28 0.31 6.61 -10.12
N VAL A 29 0.04 6.20 -8.89
CA VAL A 29 0.93 5.34 -8.11
C VAL A 29 0.46 3.90 -8.24
N GLN A 30 1.36 3.04 -8.70
CA GLN A 30 1.08 1.61 -8.87
C GLN A 30 2.08 0.77 -8.08
N ARG A 31 1.55 -0.30 -7.50
CA ARG A 31 2.28 -1.30 -6.72
C ARG A 31 2.31 -2.61 -7.48
N ARG A 32 3.45 -3.28 -7.45
CA ARG A 32 3.59 -4.63 -8.00
C ARG A 32 2.97 -5.63 -7.03
N VAL A 33 1.93 -6.35 -7.47
CA VAL A 33 1.19 -7.32 -6.64
C VAL A 33 1.57 -8.76 -6.97
N ALA A 34 1.90 -9.03 -8.23
CA ALA A 34 2.54 -10.26 -8.68
C ALA A 34 3.72 -9.88 -9.58
N ILE A 35 4.61 -10.84 -9.86
CA ILE A 35 5.88 -10.61 -10.59
C ILE A 35 5.69 -9.72 -11.84
N LEU A 36 4.57 -9.89 -12.56
CA LEU A 36 4.25 -9.16 -13.79
C LEU A 36 3.16 -8.09 -13.62
N PHE A 37 2.34 -8.16 -12.57
CA PHE A 37 1.12 -7.36 -12.46
C PHE A 37 1.28 -6.14 -11.57
N TRP A 38 0.69 -5.03 -12.04
CA TRP A 38 0.66 -3.76 -11.35
C TRP A 38 -0.77 -3.42 -10.95
N SER A 39 -0.97 -3.15 -9.67
CA SER A 39 -2.23 -2.68 -9.11
C SER A 39 -2.10 -1.21 -8.77
N GLU A 40 -3.11 -0.42 -9.11
CA GLU A 40 -3.15 0.99 -8.74
C GLU A 40 -3.50 1.14 -7.26
N ILE A 41 -2.73 1.98 -6.55
CA ILE A 41 -2.93 2.23 -5.12
C ILE A 41 -3.33 3.67 -4.80
N ALA A 42 -2.98 4.64 -5.65
CA ALA A 42 -3.33 6.04 -5.44
C ALA A 42 -3.24 6.88 -6.72
N HIS A 43 -3.91 8.03 -6.70
CA HIS A 43 -3.75 9.13 -7.65
C HIS A 43 -3.42 10.41 -6.89
N CYS A 44 -2.45 11.18 -7.38
CA CYS A 44 -1.95 12.39 -6.74
C CYS A 44 -1.74 13.49 -7.78
N SER A 45 -2.06 14.73 -7.45
CA SER A 45 -1.83 15.90 -8.31
C SER A 45 -0.35 16.18 -8.56
N ASP A 46 0.50 15.82 -7.61
CA ASP A 46 1.91 16.17 -7.56
C ASP A 46 2.78 14.97 -7.18
N ARG A 47 4.09 15.10 -7.44
CA ARG A 47 5.08 14.05 -7.16
C ARG A 47 5.24 13.80 -5.65
N THR A 48 5.17 14.84 -4.84
CA THR A 48 5.32 14.72 -3.37
C THR A 48 4.18 13.91 -2.79
N GLY A 49 2.93 14.16 -3.23
CA GLY A 49 1.77 13.34 -2.90
C GLY A 49 1.94 11.88 -3.33
N ALA A 50 2.50 11.63 -4.51
CA ALA A 50 2.76 10.28 -5.01
C ALA A 50 3.78 9.52 -4.13
N GLU A 51 4.85 10.20 -3.71
CA GLU A 51 5.85 9.63 -2.80
C GLU A 51 5.27 9.37 -1.40
N ALA A 52 4.43 10.27 -0.88
CA ALA A 52 3.72 10.09 0.38
C ALA A 52 2.79 8.87 0.34
N ALA A 53 2.09 8.65 -0.78
CA ALA A 53 1.24 7.48 -0.98
C ALA A 53 2.04 6.16 -0.95
N ILE A 54 3.22 6.14 -1.57
CA ILE A 54 4.13 4.97 -1.50
C ILE A 54 4.55 4.72 -0.04
N ARG A 55 5.00 5.76 0.68
CA ARG A 55 5.41 5.62 2.09
C ARG A 55 4.28 5.08 2.96
N ARG A 56 3.05 5.57 2.76
CA ARG A 56 1.85 5.11 3.48
C ARG A 56 1.56 3.63 3.22
N ASP A 57 1.63 3.18 1.97
CA ASP A 57 1.44 1.76 1.62
C ASP A 57 2.53 0.88 2.25
N VAL A 58 3.80 1.30 2.19
CA VAL A 58 4.91 0.58 2.83
C VAL A 58 4.67 0.42 4.33
N LEU A 59 4.29 1.50 5.02
CA LEU A 59 4.01 1.46 6.46
C LEU A 59 2.82 0.56 6.79
N ALA A 60 1.73 0.64 6.02
CA ALA A 60 0.56 -0.21 6.21
C ALA A 60 0.91 -1.69 6.05
N ARG A 61 1.70 -2.05 5.03
CA ARG A 61 2.17 -3.42 4.81
C ARG A 61 3.12 -3.88 5.90
N ARG A 62 4.01 -3.00 6.36
CA ARG A 62 4.91 -3.31 7.48
C ARG A 62 4.09 -3.61 8.73
N ARG A 63 3.11 -2.77 9.05
CA ARG A 63 2.18 -2.99 10.17
C ARG A 63 1.40 -4.29 10.03
N ALA A 64 0.87 -4.59 8.86
CA ALA A 64 0.14 -5.84 8.61
C ALA A 64 1.01 -7.10 8.73
N ARG A 65 2.34 -6.98 8.52
CA ARG A 65 3.30 -8.08 8.72
C ARG A 65 3.79 -8.23 10.16
N ILE A 66 3.59 -7.23 11.01
CA ILE A 66 3.91 -7.36 12.43
C ILE A 66 2.94 -8.41 12.99
N LYS A 67 3.48 -9.56 13.39
CA LYS A 67 2.69 -10.58 14.08
C LYS A 67 2.02 -9.93 15.30
N PRO A 68 0.72 -10.18 15.56
CA PRO A 68 0.09 -9.69 16.76
C PRO A 68 0.91 -10.14 17.97
N ARG A 69 1.19 -9.22 18.87
CA ARG A 69 1.90 -9.52 20.11
C ARG A 69 1.01 -10.45 20.92
N VAL A 70 1.51 -11.64 21.27
CA VAL A 70 0.83 -12.54 22.21
C VAL A 70 0.82 -11.82 23.56
N LEU A 71 -0.37 -11.45 24.05
CA LEU A 71 -0.54 -10.69 25.29
C LEU A 71 -0.57 -11.59 26.53
N GLY A 72 -0.91 -12.86 26.36
CA GLY A 72 -0.92 -13.89 27.41
C GLY A 72 -1.10 -15.26 26.77
N LEU A 73 -0.52 -16.28 27.37
CA LEU A 73 -0.77 -17.69 27.03
C LEU A 73 -1.76 -18.21 28.07
N PHE A 74 -2.81 -18.89 27.65
CA PHE A 74 -3.78 -19.49 28.55
C PHE A 74 -3.80 -21.00 28.34
N ASP A 75 -3.91 -21.76 29.41
CA ASP A 75 -4.13 -23.20 29.33
C ASP A 75 -5.58 -23.50 28.89
N ARG A 76 -5.90 -24.79 28.79
CA ARG A 76 -7.23 -25.25 28.37
C ARG A 76 -8.34 -24.91 29.38
N GLY A 77 -7.98 -24.59 30.62
CA GLY A 77 -8.86 -24.17 31.70
C GLY A 77 -8.99 -22.65 31.84
N GLY A 78 -8.33 -21.87 30.98
CA GLY A 78 -8.33 -20.41 31.04
C GLY A 78 -7.39 -19.83 32.10
N GLN A 79 -6.47 -20.63 32.65
CA GLN A 79 -5.41 -20.14 33.53
C GLN A 79 -4.25 -19.58 32.72
N GLU A 80 -3.74 -18.41 33.10
CA GLU A 80 -2.60 -17.78 32.44
C GLU A 80 -1.32 -18.59 32.69
N LEU A 81 -0.72 -19.08 31.60
CA LEU A 81 0.55 -19.80 31.57
C LEU A 81 1.69 -18.79 31.50
N GLY A 82 2.12 -18.33 32.67
CA GLY A 82 3.36 -17.58 32.82
C GLY A 82 3.19 -16.24 33.51
N LYS A 83 3.70 -16.19 34.73
CA LYS A 83 4.32 -14.99 35.28
C LYS A 83 5.75 -15.35 35.68
#